data_AF-A0A0A6RM77-F1
#
_entry.id   AF-A0A0A6RM77-F1
#
_cell.length_a   1.000
_cell.length_b   1.000
_cell.length_c   1.000
_cell.angle_alpha   90.00
_cell.angle_beta   90.00
_cell.angle_gamma   90.00
#
_symmetry.space_group_name_H-M   'P 1'
#
loop_
_entity.id
_entity.type
_entity.pdbx_description
1 polymer ?
#
loop_
_entity_poly.entity_id
_entity_poly.type
_entity_poly.pdbx_seq_one_letter_code
_entity_poly.pdbx_strand_id
1 'polypeptide(L)'
;MDLIDELKALSSKISKKRENIQTEEATKNAFVMPFIRALGYDVFDPTEVTPELTADVGTKKGEKVDYAILKDGKPIILFECKWCGTDIEKEHKSQLYRYFSVTEARFAVLTNGINYHFYTDIEEPNKMDSKPFLELNMLDLKESAAEDLKRFSQSFFDLEENLTAATELKYTREIKQLLAAQFAKPSEEFVKFFASQVYSGKLVSSVKQQFTELVKKALQQFMSDRINERLKSALAAEEPAQTNNTQTAMVAEPTLFKEKKKKAEKLKEPVPAKEAAIEEKKKDGESRIVTTEAEIEGHNIIKALLKEIIDPERIVMRDTVNYCGILFDDNNRKPICRLHFNSSKKKRLGLFDENRVEEKILIENLDEISQYAEKLKETVKRYLQD
;
A
#
# COMPACT_ATOMS: atom_id res chain seq x y z
N MET A 1 -12.19 18.49 -6.92
CA MET A 1 -12.28 17.11 -7.40
C MET A 1 -11.43 16.27 -6.46
N ASP A 2 -11.63 14.96 -6.33
CA ASP A 2 -10.70 14.14 -5.54
C ASP A 2 -9.35 14.03 -6.28
N LEU A 3 -8.22 14.13 -5.56
CA LEU A 3 -6.87 14.10 -6.16
C LEU A 3 -6.68 12.83 -7.01
N ILE A 4 -7.21 11.70 -6.54
CA ILE A 4 -7.08 10.42 -7.24
C ILE A 4 -7.75 10.47 -8.61
N ASP A 5 -8.91 11.12 -8.72
CA ASP A 5 -9.60 11.27 -9.99
C ASP A 5 -8.83 12.17 -10.95
N GLU A 6 -8.22 13.25 -10.45
CA GLU A 6 -7.38 14.13 -11.26
C GLU A 6 -6.12 13.40 -11.76
N LEU A 7 -5.48 12.60 -10.91
CA LEU A 7 -4.33 11.78 -11.29
C LEU A 7 -4.71 10.67 -12.28
N LYS A 8 -5.88 10.04 -12.14
CA LYS A 8 -6.42 9.07 -13.12
C LYS A 8 -6.70 9.72 -14.46
N ALA A 9 -7.28 10.93 -14.48
CA ALA A 9 -7.50 11.69 -15.70
C ALA A 9 -6.16 12.05 -16.37
N LEU A 10 -5.17 12.48 -15.59
CA LEU A 10 -3.81 12.76 -16.08
C LEU A 10 -3.13 11.50 -16.62
N SER A 11 -3.23 10.37 -15.92
CA SER A 11 -2.73 9.07 -16.37
C SER A 11 -3.30 8.67 -17.74
N SER A 12 -4.62 8.83 -17.94
CA SER A 12 -5.27 8.58 -19.22
C SER A 12 -4.74 9.48 -20.33
N LYS A 13 -4.49 10.77 -20.03
CA LYS A 13 -3.90 11.73 -20.97
C LYS A 13 -2.46 11.36 -21.33
N ILE A 14 -1.64 10.99 -20.35
CA ILE A 14 -0.25 10.56 -20.55
C ILE A 14 -0.22 9.35 -21.49
N SER A 15 -1.04 8.35 -21.22
CA SER A 15 -1.13 7.12 -22.02
C SER A 15 -1.41 7.40 -23.50
N LYS A 16 -2.27 8.39 -23.80
CA LYS A 16 -2.66 8.76 -25.16
C LYS A 16 -1.67 9.68 -25.88
N LYS A 17 -0.91 10.49 -25.14
CA LYS A 17 -0.13 11.60 -25.71
C LYS A 17 1.38 11.44 -25.62
N ARG A 18 1.91 10.51 -24.80
CA ARG A 18 3.36 10.39 -24.56
C ARG A 18 4.19 10.22 -25.84
N GLU A 19 3.67 9.56 -26.86
CA GLU A 19 4.38 9.37 -28.15
C GLU A 19 4.52 10.66 -28.95
N ASN A 20 3.69 11.67 -28.69
CA ASN A 20 3.73 12.98 -29.33
C ASN A 20 4.57 14.00 -28.56
N ILE A 21 5.00 13.67 -27.34
CA ILE A 21 5.82 14.54 -26.50
C ILE A 21 7.29 14.20 -26.75
N GLN A 22 8.02 15.11 -27.39
CA GLN A 22 9.38 14.88 -27.89
C GLN A 22 10.44 15.75 -27.20
N THR A 23 10.04 16.63 -26.29
CA THR A 23 10.96 17.53 -25.58
C THR A 23 10.66 17.58 -24.09
N GLU A 24 11.65 18.02 -23.32
CA GLU A 24 11.50 18.29 -21.90
C GLU A 24 10.45 19.38 -21.64
N GLU A 25 10.50 20.50 -22.38
CA GLU A 25 9.50 21.57 -22.28
C GLU A 25 8.07 21.10 -22.59
N ALA A 26 7.91 20.24 -23.61
CA ALA A 26 6.61 19.65 -23.90
C ALA A 26 6.15 18.71 -22.76
N THR A 27 7.08 18.03 -22.08
CA THR A 27 6.80 17.17 -20.93
C THR A 27 6.35 17.99 -19.72
N LYS A 28 7.09 19.06 -19.42
CA LYS A 28 6.76 20.03 -18.37
C LYS A 28 5.34 20.57 -18.54
N ASN A 29 5.01 21.03 -19.75
CA ASN A 29 3.70 21.57 -20.09
C ASN A 29 2.58 20.53 -20.10
N ALA A 30 2.79 19.39 -20.74
CA ALA A 30 1.72 18.44 -20.99
C ALA A 30 1.41 17.56 -19.77
N PHE A 31 2.41 17.27 -18.93
CA PHE A 31 2.33 16.26 -17.86
C PHE A 31 2.68 16.81 -16.47
N VAL A 32 3.80 17.53 -16.31
CA VAL A 32 4.26 17.97 -14.97
C VAL A 32 3.41 19.11 -14.40
N MET A 33 3.14 20.17 -15.17
CA MET A 33 2.27 21.26 -14.69
C MET A 33 0.86 20.79 -14.32
N PRO A 34 0.19 19.92 -15.13
CA PRO A 34 -1.06 19.31 -14.70
C PRO A 34 -0.95 18.47 -13.42
N PHE A 35 0.19 17.83 -13.16
CA PHE A 35 0.42 17.10 -11.91
C PHE A 35 0.52 18.07 -10.72
N ILE A 36 1.31 19.15 -10.84
CA ILE A 36 1.41 20.19 -9.80
C ILE A 36 0.04 20.81 -9.53
N ARG A 37 -0.72 21.09 -10.58
CA ARG A 37 -2.10 21.58 -10.46
C ARG A 37 -3.02 20.58 -9.75
N ALA A 38 -2.85 19.28 -10.01
CA ALA A 38 -3.64 18.25 -9.34
C ALA A 38 -3.37 18.21 -7.82
N LEU A 39 -2.15 18.56 -7.39
CA LEU A 39 -1.83 18.77 -5.98
C LEU A 39 -2.46 20.04 -5.39
N GLY A 40 -3.18 20.84 -6.17
CA GLY A 40 -3.90 22.03 -5.72
C GLY A 40 -3.12 23.34 -5.83
N TYR A 41 -1.84 23.31 -6.25
CA TYR A 41 -1.04 24.52 -6.40
C TYR A 41 -1.34 25.24 -7.72
N ASP A 42 -1.40 26.57 -7.70
CA ASP A 42 -1.62 27.37 -8.90
C ASP A 42 -0.32 27.57 -9.69
N VAL A 43 -0.18 26.81 -10.78
CA VAL A 43 0.95 26.93 -11.72
C VAL A 43 1.01 28.27 -12.47
N PHE A 44 -0.03 29.11 -12.36
CA PHE A 44 -0.06 30.45 -12.95
C PHE A 44 0.23 31.56 -11.92
N ASP A 45 0.31 31.23 -10.63
CA ASP A 45 0.75 32.16 -9.60
C ASP A 45 2.25 31.96 -9.32
N PRO A 46 3.14 32.86 -9.77
CA PRO A 46 4.57 32.73 -9.57
C PRO A 46 4.99 32.85 -8.10
N THR A 47 4.11 33.32 -7.21
CA THR A 47 4.36 33.38 -5.76
C THR A 47 4.08 32.05 -5.06
N GLU A 48 3.36 31.14 -5.73
CA GLU A 48 3.08 29.78 -5.26
C GLU A 48 3.88 28.74 -6.03
N VAL A 49 3.95 28.82 -7.37
CA VAL A 49 4.76 27.95 -8.21
C VAL A 49 5.71 28.81 -9.03
N THR A 50 6.96 28.91 -8.61
CA THR A 50 7.99 29.68 -9.31
C THR A 50 8.70 28.79 -10.33
N PRO A 51 8.54 29.03 -11.65
CA PRO A 51 9.37 28.38 -12.65
C PRO A 51 10.79 28.96 -12.64
N GLU A 52 11.77 28.16 -13.05
CA GLU A 52 13.15 28.64 -13.24
C GLU A 52 13.76 29.31 -11.99
N LEU A 53 13.41 28.82 -10.79
CA LEU A 53 13.90 29.38 -9.53
C LEU A 53 15.43 29.27 -9.50
N THR A 54 16.09 30.39 -9.26
CA THR A 54 17.55 30.46 -9.24
C THR A 54 18.09 29.82 -7.95
N ALA A 55 19.02 28.88 -8.10
CA ALA A 55 19.65 28.11 -7.03
C ALA A 55 21.18 28.10 -7.21
N ASP A 56 21.76 29.30 -7.22
CA ASP A 56 23.20 29.49 -7.46
C ASP A 56 24.04 28.90 -6.32
N VAL A 57 25.10 28.15 -6.68
CA VAL A 57 26.01 27.49 -5.73
C VAL A 57 27.44 27.99 -5.92
N GLY A 58 27.97 28.71 -4.94
CA GLY A 58 29.38 29.14 -4.92
C GLY A 58 29.78 29.93 -6.18
N THR A 59 30.63 29.35 -7.02
CA THR A 59 31.11 29.97 -8.27
C THR A 59 30.25 29.65 -9.51
N LYS A 60 29.31 28.70 -9.42
CA LYS A 60 28.35 28.41 -10.51
C LYS A 60 27.14 29.33 -10.40
N LYS A 61 27.09 30.31 -11.30
CA LYS A 61 25.98 31.27 -11.43
C LYS A 61 25.05 30.87 -12.58
N GLY A 62 23.77 31.18 -12.44
CA GLY A 62 22.72 30.89 -13.40
C GLY A 62 22.17 29.47 -13.31
N GLU A 63 22.37 28.75 -12.20
CA GLU A 63 21.74 27.46 -12.01
C GLU A 63 20.26 27.66 -11.63
N LYS A 64 19.36 26.95 -12.31
CA LYS A 64 17.92 27.09 -12.13
C LYS A 64 17.27 25.73 -11.99
N VAL A 65 16.36 25.60 -11.04
CA VAL A 65 15.46 24.46 -10.94
C VAL A 65 14.20 24.73 -11.76
N ASP A 66 13.62 23.69 -12.37
CA ASP A 66 12.52 23.88 -13.32
C ASP A 66 11.28 24.47 -12.68
N TYR A 67 10.86 23.93 -11.54
CA TYR A 67 9.79 24.49 -10.72
C TYR A 67 10.14 24.40 -9.24
N ALA A 68 9.71 25.41 -8.49
CA ALA A 68 9.67 25.38 -7.04
C ALA A 68 8.26 25.70 -6.57
N ILE A 69 7.73 24.89 -5.67
CA ILE A 69 6.51 25.20 -4.93
C ILE A 69 6.91 25.98 -3.68
N LEU A 70 6.25 27.10 -3.44
CA LEU A 70 6.53 28.03 -2.36
C LEU A 70 5.39 27.99 -1.32
N LYS A 71 5.77 28.13 -0.06
CA LYS A 71 4.86 28.41 1.05
C LYS A 71 5.44 29.57 1.84
N ASP A 72 4.63 30.61 2.05
CA ASP A 72 5.07 31.85 2.73
C ASP A 72 6.33 32.48 2.08
N GLY A 73 6.41 32.42 0.75
CA GLY A 73 7.54 32.94 -0.05
C GLY A 73 8.81 32.09 -0.01
N LYS A 74 8.80 30.94 0.67
CA LYS A 74 9.94 30.03 0.78
C LYS A 74 9.71 28.75 -0.02
N PRO A 75 10.72 28.24 -0.76
CA PRO A 75 10.59 26.99 -1.49
C PRO A 75 10.43 25.83 -0.51
N ILE A 76 9.40 25.01 -0.71
CA ILE A 76 9.10 23.81 0.09
C ILE A 76 9.32 22.51 -0.70
N ILE A 77 9.06 22.53 -2.01
CA ILE A 77 9.23 21.38 -2.90
C ILE A 77 9.90 21.84 -4.19
N LEU A 78 11.01 21.20 -4.56
CA LEU A 78 11.69 21.42 -5.84
C LEU A 78 11.29 20.37 -6.87
N PHE A 79 11.15 20.74 -8.14
CA PHE A 79 10.94 19.82 -9.26
C PHE A 79 12.04 19.98 -10.29
N GLU A 80 12.78 18.89 -10.52
CA GLU A 80 13.67 18.70 -11.65
C GLU A 80 12.95 17.80 -12.67
N CYS A 81 12.77 18.31 -13.88
CA CYS A 81 12.04 17.66 -14.93
C CYS A 81 12.99 17.09 -15.99
N LYS A 82 12.54 16.04 -16.66
CA LYS A 82 13.19 15.44 -17.83
C LYS A 82 12.14 15.18 -18.89
N TRP A 83 12.59 14.96 -20.13
CA TRP A 83 11.71 14.51 -21.19
C TRP A 83 11.08 13.14 -20.85
N CYS A 84 9.80 12.94 -21.17
CA CYS A 84 9.07 11.69 -20.86
C CYS A 84 9.66 10.42 -21.49
N GLY A 85 10.49 10.55 -22.52
CA GLY A 85 11.26 9.44 -23.10
C GLY A 85 12.53 9.07 -22.31
N THR A 86 12.95 9.90 -21.36
CA THR A 86 14.16 9.68 -20.54
C THR A 86 13.90 8.65 -19.44
N ASP A 87 14.85 7.74 -19.27
CA ASP A 87 14.89 6.80 -18.16
C ASP A 87 15.55 7.45 -16.93
N ILE A 88 14.72 8.01 -16.05
CA ILE A 88 15.19 8.78 -14.89
C ILE A 88 15.94 7.96 -13.83
N GLU A 89 15.88 6.63 -13.90
CA GLU A 89 16.67 5.75 -13.01
C GLU A 89 18.17 5.80 -13.30
N LYS A 90 18.53 6.13 -14.54
CA LYS A 90 19.93 6.21 -14.99
C LYS A 90 20.50 7.62 -14.91
N GLU A 91 19.67 8.61 -14.58
CA GLU A 91 20.06 10.00 -14.55
C GLU A 91 20.87 10.35 -13.30
N HIS A 92 21.92 11.14 -13.49
CA HIS A 92 22.70 11.65 -12.37
C HIS A 92 21.93 12.79 -11.68
N LYS A 93 21.56 12.57 -10.43
CA LYS A 93 20.82 13.53 -9.57
C LYS A 93 21.64 14.76 -9.13
N SER A 94 22.78 15.01 -9.78
CA SER A 94 23.76 16.00 -9.35
C SER A 94 23.24 17.43 -9.41
N GLN A 95 22.36 17.76 -10.36
CA GLN A 95 21.71 19.07 -10.46
C GLN A 95 20.74 19.28 -9.29
N LEU A 96 19.78 18.37 -9.15
CA LEU A 96 18.79 18.42 -8.07
C LEU A 96 19.44 18.43 -6.68
N TYR A 97 20.50 17.66 -6.45
CA TYR A 97 21.27 17.68 -5.20
C TYR A 97 21.87 19.07 -4.90
N ARG A 98 22.44 19.74 -5.91
CA ARG A 98 22.99 21.09 -5.75
C ARG A 98 21.90 22.08 -5.37
N TYR A 99 20.76 22.05 -6.08
CA TYR A 99 19.64 22.96 -5.82
C TYR A 99 19.07 22.75 -4.42
N PHE A 100 18.90 21.49 -4.02
CA PHE A 100 18.44 21.13 -2.69
C PHE A 100 19.36 21.71 -1.60
N SER A 101 20.68 21.62 -1.76
CA SER A 101 21.65 22.06 -0.74
C SER A 101 21.73 23.57 -0.50
N VAL A 102 21.19 24.38 -1.41
CA VAL A 102 21.25 25.86 -1.34
C VAL A 102 19.89 26.53 -1.19
N THR A 103 18.83 25.75 -1.04
CA THR A 103 17.46 26.25 -0.83
C THR A 103 16.93 25.80 0.53
N GLU A 104 15.86 26.44 0.99
CA GLU A 104 15.15 26.03 2.22
C GLU A 104 14.21 24.84 2.00
N ALA A 105 14.15 24.30 0.77
CA ALA A 105 13.25 23.21 0.44
C ALA A 105 13.67 21.93 1.16
N ARG A 106 12.66 21.26 1.74
CA ARG A 106 12.84 19.98 2.43
C ARG A 106 12.44 18.79 1.57
N PHE A 107 11.81 19.04 0.42
CA PHE A 107 11.41 18.02 -0.53
C PHE A 107 11.89 18.35 -1.95
N ALA A 108 12.20 17.30 -2.70
CA ALA A 108 12.57 17.40 -4.11
C ALA A 108 11.93 16.29 -4.92
N VAL A 109 11.66 16.55 -6.18
CA VAL A 109 11.04 15.62 -7.11
C VAL A 109 11.88 15.57 -8.38
N LEU A 110 12.36 14.39 -8.74
CA LEU A 110 12.87 14.12 -10.08
C LEU A 110 11.77 13.44 -10.89
N THR A 111 11.42 13.98 -12.04
CA THR A 111 10.33 13.43 -12.85
C THR A 111 10.54 13.56 -14.35
N ASN A 112 9.99 12.63 -15.11
CA ASN A 112 9.79 12.75 -16.56
C ASN A 112 8.31 12.90 -16.95
N GLY A 113 7.47 13.33 -16.01
CA GLY A 113 6.02 13.42 -16.17
C GLY A 113 5.27 12.08 -16.09
N ILE A 114 5.97 10.94 -16.19
CA ILE A 114 5.42 9.59 -16.05
C ILE A 114 5.82 8.98 -14.71
N ASN A 115 7.12 8.99 -14.40
CA ASN A 115 7.69 8.54 -13.15
C ASN A 115 8.03 9.76 -12.28
N TYR A 116 7.74 9.70 -11.00
CA TYR A 116 8.02 10.75 -10.03
C TYR A 116 8.74 10.14 -8.83
N HIS A 117 9.96 10.60 -8.57
CA HIS A 117 10.77 10.18 -7.43
C HIS A 117 10.88 11.33 -6.44
N PHE A 118 10.31 11.15 -5.24
CA PHE A 118 10.30 12.14 -4.18
C PHE A 118 11.45 11.89 -3.22
N TYR A 119 12.21 12.93 -2.93
CA TYR A 119 13.39 12.96 -2.08
C TYR A 119 13.20 13.96 -0.95
N THR A 120 13.98 13.77 0.11
CA THR A 120 13.98 14.54 1.34
C THR A 120 15.40 14.52 1.89
N ASP A 121 15.64 15.16 3.03
CA ASP A 121 16.94 15.26 3.71
C ASP A 121 16.88 14.73 5.15
N ILE A 122 16.35 13.51 5.30
CA ILE A 122 16.16 12.88 6.61
C ILE A 122 17.50 12.36 7.15
N GLU A 123 18.42 11.93 6.29
CA GLU A 123 19.72 11.43 6.73
C GLU A 123 20.61 12.55 7.28
N GLU A 124 20.70 13.65 6.53
CA GLU A 124 21.55 14.79 6.84
C GLU A 124 20.80 16.08 6.47
N PRO A 125 20.62 17.04 7.40
CA PRO A 125 19.90 18.28 7.10
C PRO A 125 20.50 19.05 5.92
N ASN A 126 19.65 19.55 5.02
CA ASN A 126 20.02 20.27 3.79
C ASN A 126 20.84 19.43 2.80
N LYS A 127 20.80 18.11 2.93
CA LYS A 127 21.46 17.19 2.01
C LYS A 127 20.44 16.17 1.53
N MET A 128 20.12 16.25 0.24
CA MET A 128 19.16 15.34 -0.36
C MET A 128 19.61 13.88 -0.23
N ASP A 129 18.73 13.04 0.30
CA ASP A 129 18.90 11.61 0.42
C ASP A 129 19.17 10.98 -0.96
N SER A 130 20.05 9.98 -1.00
CA SER A 130 20.42 9.31 -2.26
C SER A 130 19.27 8.52 -2.90
N LYS A 131 18.33 8.07 -2.08
CA LYS A 131 17.20 7.23 -2.46
C LYS A 131 15.89 8.00 -2.22
N PRO A 132 14.90 7.87 -3.11
CA PRO A 132 13.61 8.50 -2.88
C PRO A 132 12.88 7.83 -1.70
N PHE A 133 11.95 8.52 -1.05
CA PHE A 133 11.08 7.93 -0.04
C PHE A 133 9.73 7.51 -0.62
N LEU A 134 9.30 8.16 -1.72
CA LEU A 134 8.06 7.87 -2.44
C LEU A 134 8.32 7.85 -3.95
N GLU A 135 7.76 6.86 -4.63
CA GLU A 135 7.84 6.68 -6.08
C GLU A 135 6.44 6.52 -6.65
N LEU A 136 6.12 7.26 -7.70
CA LEU A 136 4.88 7.12 -8.45
C LEU A 136 5.15 6.84 -9.92
N ASN A 137 4.38 5.92 -10.48
CA ASN A 137 4.32 5.69 -11.92
C ASN A 137 2.89 5.99 -12.39
N MET A 138 2.71 7.02 -13.21
CA MET A 138 1.40 7.44 -13.68
C MET A 138 0.73 6.42 -14.59
N LEU A 139 1.47 5.52 -15.23
CA LEU A 139 0.91 4.43 -16.06
C LEU A 139 0.52 3.21 -15.23
N ASP A 140 1.01 3.12 -13.98
CA ASP A 140 0.70 2.05 -13.03
C ASP A 140 0.46 2.67 -11.64
N LEU A 141 -0.49 3.61 -11.58
CA LEU A 141 -0.73 4.38 -10.37
C LEU A 141 -1.32 3.49 -9.29
N LYS A 142 -0.50 3.15 -8.30
CA LYS A 142 -0.94 2.43 -7.11
C LYS A 142 -1.76 3.39 -6.24
N GLU A 143 -2.97 3.00 -5.89
CA GLU A 143 -3.85 3.76 -4.99
C GLU A 143 -3.15 4.09 -3.66
N SER A 144 -2.31 3.17 -3.16
CA SER A 144 -1.48 3.44 -1.97
C SER A 144 -0.54 4.65 -2.15
N ALA A 145 0.14 4.76 -3.29
CA ALA A 145 1.04 5.88 -3.53
C ALA A 145 0.26 7.18 -3.76
N ALA A 146 -0.95 7.09 -4.33
CA ALA A 146 -1.81 8.24 -4.58
C ALA A 146 -2.34 8.88 -3.29
N GLU A 147 -2.72 8.13 -2.25
CA GLU A 147 -3.05 8.80 -0.96
C GLU A 147 -1.84 9.22 -0.16
N ASP A 148 -0.69 8.55 -0.28
CA ASP A 148 0.53 9.05 0.37
C ASP A 148 0.89 10.43 -0.22
N LEU A 149 0.64 10.61 -1.52
CA LEU A 149 0.78 11.87 -2.23
C LEU A 149 -0.22 12.96 -1.78
N LYS A 150 -1.41 12.61 -1.22
CA LYS A 150 -2.38 13.63 -0.74
C LYS A 150 -1.76 14.56 0.30
N ARG A 151 -0.81 14.07 1.11
CA ARG A 151 -0.11 14.86 2.12
C ARG A 151 0.76 15.98 1.53
N PHE A 152 1.13 15.87 0.26
CA PHE A 152 1.88 16.88 -0.48
C PHE A 152 0.99 17.88 -1.22
N SER A 153 -0.33 17.72 -1.17
CA SER A 153 -1.27 18.68 -1.76
C SER A 153 -1.37 19.95 -0.91
N GLN A 154 -1.64 21.08 -1.56
CA GLN A 154 -1.66 22.42 -0.96
C GLN A 154 -2.50 22.46 0.33
N SER A 155 -3.71 21.89 0.31
CA SER A 155 -4.65 21.91 1.44
C SER A 155 -4.25 21.05 2.64
N PHE A 156 -3.34 20.08 2.45
CA PHE A 156 -2.92 19.13 3.49
C PHE A 156 -1.42 19.24 3.82
N PHE A 157 -0.70 20.18 3.20
CA PHE A 157 0.74 20.27 3.35
C PHE A 157 1.15 20.77 4.73
N ASP A 158 1.73 19.86 5.51
CA ASP A 158 2.43 20.14 6.77
C ASP A 158 3.86 19.61 6.70
N LEU A 159 4.84 20.46 6.98
CA LEU A 159 6.26 20.13 6.81
C LEU A 159 6.71 19.02 7.77
N GLU A 160 6.36 19.13 9.05
CA GLU A 160 6.83 18.22 10.11
C GLU A 160 6.13 16.86 9.99
N GLU A 161 4.83 16.85 9.72
CA GLU A 161 4.09 15.61 9.46
C GLU A 161 4.61 14.91 8.19
N ASN A 162 4.91 15.67 7.13
CA ASN A 162 5.43 15.11 5.88
C ASN A 162 6.84 14.54 6.03
N LEU A 163 7.72 15.18 6.82
CA LEU A 163 9.05 14.66 7.12
C LEU A 163 8.96 13.35 7.93
N THR A 164 8.04 13.30 8.90
CA THR A 164 7.76 12.08 9.68
C THR A 164 7.26 10.96 8.78
N ALA A 165 6.27 11.23 7.93
CA ALA A 165 5.73 10.26 6.98
C ALA A 165 6.78 9.80 5.96
N ALA A 166 7.62 10.71 5.45
CA ALA A 166 8.70 10.37 4.54
C ALA A 166 9.73 9.44 5.19
N THR A 167 9.99 9.59 6.50
CA THR A 167 10.85 8.69 7.28
C THR A 167 10.29 7.27 7.30
N GLU A 168 9.00 7.13 7.64
CA GLU A 168 8.31 5.84 7.67
C GLU A 168 8.29 5.18 6.28
N LEU A 169 7.85 5.91 5.25
CA LEU A 169 7.77 5.42 3.87
C LEU A 169 9.14 4.94 3.35
N LYS A 170 10.20 5.72 3.62
CA LYS A 170 11.57 5.37 3.24
C LYS A 170 11.99 4.04 3.84
N TYR A 171 11.91 3.91 5.17
CA TYR A 171 12.39 2.71 5.85
C TYR A 171 11.51 1.49 5.55
N THR A 172 10.19 1.65 5.49
CA THR A 172 9.30 0.55 5.08
C THR A 172 9.64 0.06 3.68
N ARG A 173 9.92 0.96 2.74
CA ARG A 173 10.33 0.56 1.39
C ARG A 173 11.66 -0.19 1.40
N GLU A 174 12.67 0.31 2.11
CA GLU A 174 13.97 -0.36 2.21
C GLU A 174 13.84 -1.74 2.85
N ILE A 175 13.03 -1.87 3.90
CA ILE A 175 12.73 -3.16 4.54
C ILE A 175 12.02 -4.10 3.57
N LYS A 176 11.02 -3.62 2.80
CA LYS A 176 10.34 -4.43 1.77
C LYS A 176 11.31 -4.91 0.68
N GLN A 177 12.23 -4.06 0.23
CA GLN A 177 13.28 -4.44 -0.73
C GLN A 177 14.25 -5.47 -0.13
N LEU A 178 14.68 -5.26 1.11
CA LEU A 178 15.54 -6.22 1.82
C LEU A 178 14.85 -7.57 1.95
N LEU A 179 13.59 -7.60 2.39
CA LEU A 179 12.79 -8.83 2.48
C LEU A 179 12.71 -9.51 1.12
N ALA A 180 12.33 -8.80 0.05
CA ALA A 180 12.28 -9.38 -1.30
C ALA A 180 13.63 -10.00 -1.72
N ALA A 181 14.75 -9.33 -1.42
CA ALA A 181 16.09 -9.86 -1.65
C ALA A 181 16.36 -11.13 -0.83
N GLN A 182 15.95 -11.17 0.45
CA GLN A 182 16.07 -12.36 1.28
C GLN A 182 15.23 -13.53 0.75
N PHE A 183 14.00 -13.28 0.26
CA PHE A 183 13.16 -14.32 -0.34
C PHE A 183 13.77 -14.89 -1.63
N ALA A 184 14.38 -14.05 -2.47
CA ALA A 184 15.04 -14.49 -3.68
C ALA A 184 16.36 -15.25 -3.39
N LYS A 185 17.17 -14.70 -2.48
CA LYS A 185 18.49 -15.22 -2.11
C LYS A 185 18.79 -14.89 -0.63
N PRO A 186 18.47 -15.81 0.29
CA PRO A 186 18.74 -15.62 1.71
C PRO A 186 20.22 -15.33 1.98
N SER A 187 20.51 -14.29 2.77
CA SER A 187 21.87 -13.99 3.23
C SER A 187 22.31 -14.97 4.31
N GLU A 188 23.61 -15.08 4.54
CA GLU A 188 24.17 -15.89 5.62
C GLU A 188 23.60 -15.51 7.01
N GLU A 189 23.47 -14.21 7.28
CA GLU A 189 22.93 -13.72 8.56
C GLU A 189 21.46 -14.14 8.74
N PHE A 190 20.68 -14.04 7.67
CA PHE A 190 19.28 -14.44 7.68
C PHE A 190 19.12 -15.95 7.87
N VAL A 191 19.97 -16.76 7.22
CA VAL A 191 20.01 -18.21 7.41
C VAL A 191 20.41 -18.56 8.85
N LYS A 192 21.41 -17.87 9.40
CA LYS A 192 21.87 -18.06 10.78
C LYS A 192 20.75 -17.75 11.80
N PHE A 193 19.97 -16.70 11.56
CA PHE A 193 18.81 -16.34 12.40
C PHE A 193 17.84 -17.53 12.55
N PHE A 194 17.40 -18.13 11.45
CA PHE A 194 16.51 -19.31 11.51
C PHE A 194 17.21 -20.53 12.11
N ALA A 195 18.42 -20.83 11.62
CA ALA A 195 19.12 -22.04 12.03
C ALA A 195 19.39 -22.07 13.54
N SER A 196 19.76 -20.93 14.14
CA SER A 196 19.99 -20.83 15.58
C SER A 196 18.76 -21.11 16.47
N GLN A 197 17.55 -21.02 15.91
CA GLN A 197 16.30 -21.25 16.64
C GLN A 197 15.81 -22.70 16.53
N VAL A 198 16.29 -23.46 15.53
CA VAL A 198 15.79 -24.81 15.23
C VAL A 198 16.88 -25.89 15.25
N TYR A 199 18.16 -25.49 15.26
CA TYR A 199 19.30 -26.40 15.26
C TYR A 199 20.18 -26.15 16.48
N SER A 200 20.37 -27.20 17.29
CA SER A 200 21.15 -27.15 18.54
C SER A 200 22.65 -27.40 18.35
N GLY A 201 23.08 -27.83 17.16
CA GLY A 201 24.48 -28.10 16.86
C GLY A 201 25.27 -26.86 16.45
N LYS A 202 26.59 -27.03 16.26
CA LYS A 202 27.44 -25.95 15.74
C LYS A 202 27.13 -25.68 14.26
N LEU A 203 26.95 -24.41 13.91
CA LEU A 203 26.77 -23.96 12.53
C LEU A 203 28.10 -23.98 11.75
N VAL A 204 28.57 -25.19 11.43
CA VAL A 204 29.70 -25.40 10.53
C VAL A 204 29.28 -25.15 9.07
N SER A 205 30.25 -24.99 8.16
CA SER A 205 30.01 -24.61 6.76
C SER A 205 29.01 -25.52 6.03
N SER A 206 29.11 -26.83 6.22
CA SER A 206 28.21 -27.82 5.61
C SER A 206 26.77 -27.68 6.11
N VAL A 207 26.58 -27.52 7.42
CA VAL A 207 25.27 -27.30 8.04
C VAL A 207 24.70 -25.98 7.56
N LYS A 208 25.50 -24.91 7.52
CA LYS A 208 25.05 -23.61 7.03
C LYS A 208 24.60 -23.68 5.56
N GLN A 209 25.34 -24.39 4.69
CA GLN A 209 24.94 -24.58 3.29
C GLN A 209 23.63 -25.36 3.17
N GLN A 210 23.45 -26.40 3.98
CA GLN A 210 22.19 -27.14 4.06
C GLN A 210 21.03 -26.22 4.51
N PHE A 211 21.25 -25.41 5.55
CA PHE A 211 20.25 -24.48 6.04
C PHE A 211 19.93 -23.36 5.04
N THR A 212 20.89 -22.92 4.22
CA THR A 212 20.61 -21.96 3.14
C THR A 212 19.56 -22.51 2.17
N GLU A 213 19.72 -23.77 1.73
CA GLU A 213 18.75 -24.40 0.83
C GLU A 213 17.40 -24.66 1.52
N LEU A 214 17.42 -25.08 2.79
CA LEU A 214 16.19 -25.30 3.57
C LEU A 214 15.41 -24.00 3.78
N VAL A 215 16.08 -22.92 4.16
CA VAL A 215 15.45 -21.60 4.36
C VAL A 215 14.87 -21.08 3.04
N LYS A 216 15.64 -21.15 1.95
CA LYS A 216 15.14 -20.74 0.63
C LYS A 216 13.89 -21.52 0.23
N LYS A 217 13.92 -22.85 0.37
CA LYS A 217 12.78 -23.71 0.07
C LYS A 217 11.57 -23.39 0.96
N ALA A 218 11.78 -23.21 2.26
CA ALA A 218 10.72 -22.89 3.20
C ALA A 218 10.05 -21.54 2.89
N LEU A 219 10.83 -20.51 2.54
CA LEU A 219 10.30 -19.20 2.14
C LEU A 219 9.44 -19.29 0.88
N GLN A 220 9.90 -20.02 -0.15
CA GLN A 220 9.16 -20.21 -1.39
C GLN A 220 7.86 -20.98 -1.19
N GLN A 221 7.90 -22.05 -0.38
CA GLN A 221 6.72 -22.83 -0.02
C GLN A 221 5.73 -21.98 0.78
N PHE A 222 6.21 -21.27 1.80
CA PHE A 222 5.37 -20.39 2.61
C PHE A 222 4.64 -19.32 1.79
N MET A 223 5.32 -18.66 0.83
CA MET A 223 4.62 -17.70 -0.05
C MET A 223 3.58 -18.38 -0.93
N SER A 224 3.93 -19.52 -1.55
CA SER A 224 3.03 -20.27 -2.41
C SER A 224 1.76 -20.68 -1.65
N ASP A 225 1.93 -21.16 -0.43
CA ASP A 225 0.82 -21.57 0.43
C ASP A 225 -0.08 -20.39 0.77
N ARG A 226 0.49 -19.22 1.13
CA ARG A 226 -0.29 -18.00 1.41
C ARG A 226 -1.04 -17.46 0.19
N ILE A 227 -0.43 -17.52 -0.99
CA ILE A 227 -1.08 -17.11 -2.25
C ILE A 227 -2.25 -18.06 -2.56
N ASN A 228 -2.02 -19.37 -2.44
CA ASN A 228 -3.05 -20.38 -2.66
C ASN A 228 -4.22 -20.27 -1.67
N GLU A 229 -3.93 -20.00 -0.39
CA GLU A 229 -4.94 -19.73 0.63
C GLU A 229 -5.80 -18.52 0.26
N ARG A 230 -5.18 -17.40 -0.14
CA ARG A 230 -5.90 -16.20 -0.57
C ARG A 230 -6.72 -16.41 -1.84
N LEU A 231 -6.18 -17.11 -2.85
CA LEU A 231 -6.90 -17.43 -4.09
C LEU A 231 -8.11 -18.30 -3.83
N LYS A 232 -7.96 -19.36 -3.03
CA LYS A 232 -9.08 -20.23 -2.63
C LYS A 232 -10.15 -19.45 -1.87
N SER A 233 -9.74 -18.57 -0.96
CA SER A 233 -10.67 -17.71 -0.21
C SER A 233 -11.42 -16.74 -1.12
N ALA A 234 -10.77 -16.17 -2.13
CA ALA A 234 -11.40 -15.26 -3.08
C ALA A 234 -12.38 -16.00 -4.01
N LEU A 235 -12.02 -17.19 -4.51
CA LEU A 235 -12.89 -18.02 -5.36
C LEU A 235 -14.11 -18.55 -4.59
N ALA A 236 -13.94 -18.93 -3.31
CA ALA A 236 -15.05 -19.37 -2.47
C ALA A 236 -16.04 -18.22 -2.14
N ALA A 237 -15.61 -16.96 -2.24
CA ALA A 237 -16.48 -15.80 -2.05
C ALA A 237 -17.32 -15.46 -3.31
N GLU A 238 -17.01 -16.06 -4.47
CA GLU A 238 -17.76 -15.88 -5.73
C GLU A 238 -18.81 -16.98 -5.99
N GLU A 239 -18.86 -18.04 -5.17
CA GLU A 239 -19.91 -19.06 -5.28
C GLU A 239 -21.14 -18.69 -4.44
N PRO A 240 -22.33 -18.51 -5.05
CA PRO A 240 -23.56 -18.39 -4.29
C PRO A 240 -23.86 -19.73 -3.60
N ALA A 241 -24.03 -19.68 -2.29
CA ALA A 241 -24.41 -20.80 -1.46
C ALA A 241 -25.68 -21.49 -2.00
N GLN A 242 -25.51 -22.70 -2.57
CA GLN A 242 -26.61 -23.66 -2.70
C GLN A 242 -26.59 -24.59 -1.51
N THR A 243 -27.62 -24.46 -0.68
CA THR A 243 -27.92 -25.34 0.45
C THR A 243 -28.39 -26.72 -0.01
N ASN A 244 -27.64 -27.73 0.46
CA ASN A 244 -28.03 -29.02 1.04
C ASN A 244 -28.93 -29.99 0.25
N ASN A 245 -28.45 -31.24 0.12
CA ASN A 245 -29.06 -32.32 0.89
C ASN A 245 -28.13 -33.51 1.18
N THR A 246 -28.31 -34.03 2.40
CA THR A 246 -27.58 -35.09 3.10
C THR A 246 -27.91 -36.48 2.57
N GLN A 247 -26.92 -37.38 2.49
CA GLN A 247 -27.08 -38.79 2.90
C GLN A 247 -25.75 -39.53 3.11
N THR A 248 -25.84 -40.56 3.93
CA THR A 248 -24.86 -41.12 4.87
C THR A 248 -24.09 -42.32 4.32
N ALA A 249 -22.85 -42.47 4.79
CA ALA A 249 -22.09 -43.69 5.12
C ALA A 249 -21.77 -44.77 4.04
N MET A 250 -20.48 -45.06 3.84
CA MET A 250 -19.77 -46.27 4.35
C MET A 250 -18.44 -46.55 3.59
N VAL A 251 -17.36 -46.68 4.37
CA VAL A 251 -16.27 -47.68 4.32
C VAL A 251 -15.83 -48.26 2.96
N ALA A 252 -14.57 -48.00 2.57
CA ALA A 252 -13.51 -49.00 2.30
C ALA A 252 -12.43 -48.46 1.33
N GLU A 253 -11.21 -48.28 1.83
CA GLU A 253 -9.98 -48.58 1.07
C GLU A 253 -9.67 -50.09 1.23
N PRO A 254 -8.70 -50.71 0.51
CA PRO A 254 -7.82 -50.20 -0.55
C PRO A 254 -7.75 -51.13 -1.78
N THR A 255 -7.04 -50.76 -2.85
CA THR A 255 -6.01 -51.63 -3.47
C THR A 255 -5.27 -50.98 -4.63
N LEU A 256 -3.94 -51.11 -4.56
CA LEU A 256 -2.94 -50.92 -5.61
C LEU A 256 -3.22 -51.79 -6.85
N PHE A 257 -2.82 -51.34 -8.05
CA PHE A 257 -2.00 -52.17 -8.95
C PHE A 257 -1.07 -51.32 -9.85
N LYS A 258 0.11 -51.90 -10.07
CA LYS A 258 1.33 -51.38 -10.67
C LYS A 258 1.32 -51.38 -12.21
N GLU A 259 2.14 -50.47 -12.75
CA GLU A 259 3.08 -50.60 -13.89
C GLU A 259 2.69 -51.42 -15.14
N LYS A 260 2.89 -50.84 -16.35
CA LYS A 260 4.11 -51.07 -17.16
C LYS A 260 4.17 -50.27 -18.46
N LYS A 261 5.42 -49.87 -18.75
CA LYS A 261 6.03 -49.26 -19.94
C LYS A 261 5.61 -49.87 -21.29
N LYS A 262 5.64 -49.04 -22.34
CA LYS A 262 6.43 -49.32 -23.57
C LYS A 262 6.79 -48.04 -24.35
N LYS A 263 8.04 -48.04 -24.83
CA LYS A 263 8.76 -47.05 -25.65
C LYS A 263 8.36 -47.08 -27.12
N ALA A 264 8.61 -45.96 -27.81
CA ALA A 264 9.26 -45.77 -29.14
C ALA A 264 8.47 -44.75 -29.99
N GLU A 265 9.02 -43.83 -30.79
CA GLU A 265 10.35 -43.28 -31.04
C GLU A 265 10.15 -42.18 -32.14
N LYS A 266 10.85 -41.02 -32.05
CA LYS A 266 11.17 -40.02 -33.12
C LYS A 266 9.98 -39.27 -33.79
N LEU A 267 10.02 -37.98 -34.14
CA LEU A 267 11.08 -37.15 -34.73
C LEU A 267 10.62 -35.66 -34.80
N LYS A 268 11.60 -34.73 -34.81
CA LYS A 268 11.64 -33.32 -35.30
C LYS A 268 11.51 -32.15 -34.29
N GLU A 269 12.59 -31.36 -34.24
CA GLU A 269 12.72 -30.00 -33.67
C GLU A 269 11.74 -28.99 -34.33
N PRO A 270 11.40 -27.85 -33.67
CA PRO A 270 12.23 -26.63 -33.80
C PRO A 270 12.33 -25.72 -32.54
N VAL A 271 13.47 -25.01 -32.49
CA VAL A 271 13.83 -23.64 -32.02
C VAL A 271 12.74 -22.75 -31.33
N PRO A 272 13.09 -21.91 -30.31
CA PRO A 272 12.21 -21.56 -29.20
C PRO A 272 11.40 -20.26 -29.40
N ALA A 273 10.20 -20.22 -28.81
CA ALA A 273 9.35 -19.03 -28.72
C ALA A 273 8.99 -18.71 -27.26
N LYS A 274 9.44 -17.52 -26.85
CA LYS A 274 8.83 -16.55 -25.91
C LYS A 274 7.78 -17.09 -24.93
N GLU A 275 8.18 -17.20 -23.66
CA GLU A 275 7.27 -17.16 -22.52
C GLU A 275 7.00 -15.70 -22.13
N ALA A 276 5.74 -15.29 -22.28
CA ALA A 276 5.18 -14.12 -21.63
C ALA A 276 4.54 -14.60 -20.33
N ALA A 277 5.14 -14.27 -19.18
CA ALA A 277 4.57 -14.49 -17.87
C ALA A 277 3.71 -13.27 -17.49
N ILE A 278 2.43 -13.55 -17.24
CA ILE A 278 1.46 -12.67 -16.60
C ILE A 278 1.70 -12.79 -15.09
N GLU A 279 2.06 -11.70 -14.43
CA GLU A 279 2.14 -11.64 -12.96
C GLU A 279 1.01 -10.77 -12.40
N GLU A 280 0.12 -11.41 -11.66
CA GLU A 280 -0.92 -10.79 -10.84
C GLU A 280 -0.34 -10.28 -9.51
N LYS A 281 -0.71 -9.04 -9.16
CA LYS A 281 -0.37 -8.37 -7.90
C LYS A 281 -1.32 -8.80 -6.78
N LYS A 282 -0.81 -8.86 -5.53
CA LYS A 282 -1.48 -8.30 -4.33
C LYS A 282 -0.53 -8.05 -3.16
N LYS A 283 -0.86 -7.01 -2.39
CA LYS A 283 -0.15 -6.39 -1.25
C LYS A 283 -0.72 -6.85 0.12
N ASP A 284 -0.04 -6.51 1.23
CA ASP A 284 -0.51 -5.46 2.16
C ASP A 284 0.42 -5.09 3.33
N GLY A 285 0.29 -3.82 3.78
CA GLY A 285 0.70 -3.28 5.10
C GLY A 285 1.13 -1.79 5.10
N GLU A 286 0.23 -0.87 5.53
CA GLU A 286 0.46 0.38 6.32
C GLU A 286 -0.85 1.13 6.64
N SER A 287 -0.93 1.79 7.82
CA SER A 287 -2.15 2.38 8.43
C SER A 287 -2.67 3.64 7.75
N ARG A 288 -3.47 3.43 6.71
CA ARG A 288 -4.59 4.31 6.28
C ARG A 288 -5.80 4.04 7.19
N ILE A 289 -6.85 4.86 7.09
CA ILE A 289 -8.23 4.39 7.37
C ILE A 289 -8.50 3.30 6.33
N VAL A 290 -8.12 2.06 6.66
CA VAL A 290 -8.32 0.89 5.83
C VAL A 290 -9.31 0.05 6.59
N THR A 291 -10.52 -0.01 6.05
CA THR A 291 -11.51 -0.95 6.54
C THR A 291 -10.96 -2.36 6.30
N THR A 292 -10.52 -2.99 7.38
CA THR A 292 -9.90 -4.31 7.36
C THR A 292 -10.95 -5.39 7.11
N GLU A 293 -10.54 -6.55 6.58
CA GLU A 293 -11.43 -7.71 6.42
C GLU A 293 -12.11 -8.08 7.75
N ALA A 294 -11.39 -7.97 8.88
CA ALA A 294 -11.94 -8.23 10.20
C ALA A 294 -13.04 -7.23 10.62
N GLU A 295 -12.96 -5.97 10.17
CA GLU A 295 -14.00 -4.97 10.43
C GLU A 295 -15.21 -5.18 9.53
N ILE A 296 -15.00 -5.55 8.26
CA ILE A 296 -16.08 -5.95 7.33
C ILE A 296 -16.82 -7.16 7.88
N GLU A 297 -16.09 -8.19 8.33
CA GLU A 297 -16.67 -9.38 8.92
C GLU A 297 -17.42 -9.07 10.23
N GLY A 298 -16.81 -8.27 11.12
CA GLY A 298 -17.47 -7.78 12.33
C GLY A 298 -18.76 -7.01 12.03
N HIS A 299 -18.76 -6.13 11.02
CA HIS A 299 -19.95 -5.41 10.56
C HIS A 299 -21.04 -6.36 10.05
N ASN A 300 -20.68 -7.39 9.28
CA ASN A 300 -21.62 -8.39 8.78
C ASN A 300 -22.24 -9.22 9.92
N ILE A 301 -21.44 -9.62 10.92
CA ILE A 301 -21.95 -10.30 12.12
C ILE A 301 -22.96 -9.39 12.83
N ILE A 302 -22.62 -8.12 13.04
CA ILE A 302 -23.51 -7.16 13.72
C ILE A 302 -24.79 -6.92 12.91
N LYS A 303 -24.69 -6.78 11.58
CA LYS A 303 -25.86 -6.71 10.68
C LYS A 303 -26.75 -7.95 10.83
N ALA A 304 -26.16 -9.15 10.85
CA ALA A 304 -26.90 -10.39 10.99
C ALA A 304 -27.61 -10.51 12.35
N LEU A 305 -27.00 -10.02 13.44
CA LEU A 305 -27.59 -10.01 14.77
C LEU A 305 -28.73 -8.99 14.92
N LEU A 306 -28.65 -7.86 14.21
CA LEU A 306 -29.58 -6.74 14.34
C LEU A 306 -30.69 -6.73 13.28
N LYS A 307 -30.60 -7.55 12.23
CA LYS A 307 -31.64 -7.68 11.19
C LYS A 307 -33.04 -8.04 11.73
N GLU A 308 -33.09 -8.64 12.93
CA GLU A 308 -34.35 -9.01 13.59
C GLU A 308 -35.11 -7.78 14.12
N ILE A 309 -34.44 -6.65 14.32
CA ILE A 309 -35.03 -5.46 14.94
C ILE A 309 -35.03 -4.23 14.04
N ILE A 310 -34.10 -4.13 13.08
CA ILE A 310 -34.00 -3.02 12.15
C ILE A 310 -33.55 -3.49 10.77
N ASP A 311 -33.86 -2.68 9.75
CA ASP A 311 -33.35 -2.89 8.40
C ASP A 311 -31.81 -2.84 8.39
N PRO A 312 -31.11 -3.83 7.82
CA PRO A 312 -29.66 -3.83 7.68
C PRO A 312 -29.06 -2.58 7.01
N GLU A 313 -29.80 -1.88 6.14
CA GLU A 313 -29.34 -0.64 5.50
C GLU A 313 -29.12 0.50 6.50
N ARG A 314 -29.79 0.46 7.65
CA ARG A 314 -29.66 1.43 8.74
C ARG A 314 -28.41 1.23 9.60
N ILE A 315 -27.67 0.14 9.36
CA ILE A 315 -26.45 -0.21 10.11
C ILE A 315 -25.25 0.15 9.24
N VAL A 316 -24.70 1.34 9.47
CA VAL A 316 -23.67 1.93 8.63
C VAL A 316 -22.31 1.82 9.30
N MET A 317 -21.31 1.40 8.53
CA MET A 317 -19.93 1.30 9.00
C MET A 317 -19.17 2.57 8.62
N ARG A 318 -18.47 3.16 9.60
CA ARG A 318 -17.64 4.36 9.46
C ARG A 318 -16.29 4.11 10.11
N ASP A 319 -15.29 3.93 9.28
CA ASP A 319 -13.94 3.67 9.76
C ASP A 319 -13.22 4.94 10.21
N THR A 320 -12.38 4.83 11.24
CA THR A 320 -11.60 5.93 11.81
C THR A 320 -10.20 5.44 12.19
N VAL A 321 -9.28 6.37 12.44
CA VAL A 321 -7.88 6.05 12.80
C VAL A 321 -7.75 5.12 14.02
N ASN A 322 -8.69 5.17 14.97
CA ASN A 322 -8.58 4.45 16.25
C ASN A 322 -9.54 3.27 16.42
N TYR A 323 -10.59 3.20 15.61
CA TYR A 323 -11.61 2.16 15.64
C TYR A 323 -12.49 2.25 14.39
N CYS A 324 -13.15 1.16 14.04
CA CYS A 324 -14.24 1.17 13.07
C CYS A 324 -15.59 1.31 13.80
N GLY A 325 -16.33 2.39 13.52
CA GLY A 325 -17.61 2.71 14.14
C GLY A 325 -18.77 2.05 13.40
N ILE A 326 -19.65 1.37 14.13
CA ILE A 326 -20.92 0.87 13.60
C ILE A 326 -22.03 1.77 14.10
N LEU A 327 -22.70 2.47 13.18
CA LEU A 327 -23.63 3.55 13.45
C LEU A 327 -25.04 3.19 13.04
N PHE A 328 -25.99 3.75 13.77
CA PHE A 328 -27.40 3.75 13.40
C PHE A 328 -27.70 4.97 12.52
N ASP A 329 -28.25 4.75 11.33
CA ASP A 329 -28.62 5.77 10.34
C ASP A 329 -27.47 6.73 9.94
N ASP A 330 -26.25 6.21 9.80
CA ASP A 330 -25.02 6.99 9.52
C ASP A 330 -24.82 8.21 10.46
N ASN A 331 -25.30 8.11 11.71
CA ASN A 331 -25.26 9.23 12.65
C ASN A 331 -24.20 9.01 13.73
N ASN A 332 -23.17 9.87 13.74
CA ASN A 332 -22.09 9.83 14.74
C ASN A 332 -22.56 10.01 16.20
N ARG A 333 -23.80 10.51 16.41
CA ARG A 333 -24.42 10.62 17.75
C ARG A 333 -25.24 9.40 18.16
N LYS A 334 -25.43 8.43 17.25
CA LYS A 334 -26.12 7.15 17.49
C LYS A 334 -25.19 5.95 17.19
N PRO A 335 -24.04 5.81 17.89
CA PRO A 335 -23.17 4.65 17.69
C PRO A 335 -23.79 3.39 18.28
N ILE A 336 -23.83 2.30 17.52
CA ILE A 336 -24.28 0.98 17.95
C ILE A 336 -23.15 0.30 18.73
N CYS A 337 -21.94 0.28 18.16
CA CYS A 337 -20.73 -0.22 18.81
C CYS A 337 -19.47 0.30 18.09
N ARG A 338 -18.29 0.00 18.66
CA ARG A 338 -16.98 0.31 18.05
C ARG A 338 -16.11 -0.95 17.97
N LEU A 339 -15.52 -1.20 16.81
CA LEU A 339 -14.58 -2.29 16.58
C LEU A 339 -13.16 -1.74 16.72
N HIS A 340 -12.48 -2.05 17.83
CA HIS A 340 -11.09 -1.64 18.07
C HIS A 340 -10.16 -2.76 17.62
N PHE A 341 -10.07 -2.98 16.31
CA PHE A 341 -9.33 -4.09 15.70
C PHE A 341 -7.94 -3.70 15.18
N ASN A 342 -7.52 -2.46 15.44
CA ASN A 342 -6.26 -1.88 14.98
C ASN A 342 -5.02 -2.59 15.54
N SER A 343 -5.18 -3.39 16.61
CA SER A 343 -4.11 -4.25 17.14
C SER A 343 -4.28 -5.69 16.66
N SER A 344 -3.26 -6.23 15.99
CA SER A 344 -3.20 -7.63 15.57
C SER A 344 -3.17 -8.64 16.73
N LYS A 345 -2.91 -8.18 17.97
CA LYS A 345 -2.80 -9.04 19.17
C LYS A 345 -4.00 -8.95 20.10
N LYS A 346 -4.81 -7.88 20.03
CA LYS A 346 -5.91 -7.61 20.97
C LYS A 346 -7.07 -6.94 20.23
N LYS A 347 -8.09 -7.71 19.87
CA LYS A 347 -9.35 -7.19 19.35
C LYS A 347 -10.25 -6.80 20.52
N ARG A 348 -10.83 -5.61 20.48
CA ARG A 348 -11.80 -5.17 21.50
C ARG A 348 -13.11 -4.69 20.88
N LEU A 349 -14.21 -5.10 21.47
CA LEU A 349 -15.56 -4.63 21.15
C LEU A 349 -15.95 -3.52 22.14
N GLY A 350 -16.22 -2.32 21.62
CA GLY A 350 -16.73 -1.18 22.38
C GLY A 350 -18.27 -1.19 22.39
N LEU A 351 -18.88 -1.37 23.55
CA LEU A 351 -20.33 -1.33 23.76
C LEU A 351 -20.72 -0.11 24.60
N PHE A 352 -21.96 0.37 24.44
CA PHE A 352 -22.43 1.58 25.12
C PHE A 352 -23.50 1.27 26.17
N ASP A 353 -23.32 1.78 27.39
CA ASP A 353 -24.32 1.70 28.46
C ASP A 353 -25.46 2.73 28.28
N GLU A 354 -26.42 2.76 29.21
CA GLU A 354 -27.55 3.71 29.23
C GLU A 354 -27.10 5.19 29.21
N ASN A 355 -25.95 5.50 29.80
CA ASN A 355 -25.37 6.84 29.87
C ASN A 355 -24.50 7.18 28.65
N ARG A 356 -24.47 6.32 27.62
CA ARG A 356 -23.63 6.44 26.42
C ARG A 356 -22.13 6.39 26.72
N VAL A 357 -21.74 5.77 27.83
CA VAL A 357 -20.35 5.51 28.18
C VAL A 357 -19.89 4.23 27.51
N GLU A 358 -18.69 4.25 26.92
CA GLU A 358 -18.11 3.13 26.19
C GLU A 358 -17.38 2.16 27.14
N GLU A 359 -17.79 0.89 27.14
CA GLU A 359 -17.10 -0.24 27.75
C GLU A 359 -16.33 -1.04 26.67
N LYS A 360 -15.03 -1.26 26.86
CA LYS A 360 -14.18 -2.01 25.91
C LYS A 360 -13.92 -3.42 26.41
N ILE A 361 -14.49 -4.40 25.70
CA ILE A 361 -14.39 -5.82 26.04
C ILE A 361 -13.39 -6.50 25.11
N LEU A 362 -12.46 -7.29 25.67
CA LEU A 362 -11.52 -8.09 24.88
C LEU A 362 -12.26 -9.28 24.26
N ILE A 363 -12.06 -9.52 22.96
CA ILE A 363 -12.56 -10.70 22.26
C ILE A 363 -11.39 -11.45 21.63
N GLU A 364 -11.39 -12.79 21.71
CA GLU A 364 -10.32 -13.62 21.14
C GLU A 364 -10.56 -13.92 19.65
N ASN A 365 -11.83 -14.07 19.27
CA ASN A 365 -12.29 -14.30 17.90
C ASN A 365 -13.53 -13.44 17.59
N LEU A 366 -13.94 -13.37 16.32
CA LEU A 366 -15.08 -12.53 15.91
C LEU A 366 -16.44 -13.16 16.27
N ASP A 367 -16.52 -14.48 16.42
CA ASP A 367 -17.76 -15.17 16.79
C ASP A 367 -18.26 -14.77 18.19
N GLU A 368 -17.35 -14.39 19.09
CA GLU A 368 -17.66 -13.86 20.42
C GLU A 368 -18.52 -12.60 20.39
N ILE A 369 -18.58 -11.85 19.29
CA ILE A 369 -19.51 -10.71 19.12
C ILE A 369 -20.97 -11.17 19.34
N SER A 370 -21.30 -12.40 18.94
CA SER A 370 -22.65 -12.97 19.08
C SER A 370 -23.09 -13.11 20.54
N GLN A 371 -22.14 -13.23 21.48
CA GLN A 371 -22.44 -13.30 22.92
C GLN A 371 -23.00 -11.97 23.46
N TYR A 372 -22.78 -10.86 22.74
CA TYR A 372 -23.22 -9.52 23.12
C TYR A 372 -24.43 -9.03 22.31
N ALA A 373 -25.12 -9.93 21.60
CA ALA A 373 -26.26 -9.60 20.75
C ALA A 373 -27.35 -8.80 21.48
N GLU A 374 -27.69 -9.17 22.73
CA GLU A 374 -28.71 -8.46 23.50
C GLU A 374 -28.31 -7.02 23.85
N LYS A 375 -27.04 -6.77 24.22
CA LYS A 375 -26.54 -5.41 24.47
C LYS A 375 -26.57 -4.53 23.20
N LEU A 376 -26.24 -5.12 22.04
CA LEU A 376 -26.34 -4.42 20.75
C LEU A 376 -27.80 -4.09 20.40
N LYS A 377 -28.71 -5.06 20.60
CA LYS A 377 -30.15 -4.87 20.38
C LYS A 377 -30.73 -3.80 21.30
N GLU A 378 -30.34 -3.77 22.57
CA GLU A 378 -30.77 -2.76 23.54
C GLU A 378 -30.30 -1.34 23.15
N THR A 379 -29.08 -1.21 22.65
CA THR A 379 -28.55 0.07 22.14
C THR A 379 -29.38 0.58 20.96
N VAL A 380 -29.71 -0.29 20.00
CA VAL A 380 -30.56 0.07 18.86
C VAL A 380 -32.00 0.39 19.29
N LYS A 381 -32.57 -0.37 20.24
CA LYS A 381 -33.93 -0.11 20.76
C LYS A 381 -34.05 1.29 21.37
N ARG A 382 -33.02 1.76 22.08
CA ARG A 382 -32.96 3.15 22.59
C ARG A 382 -33.04 4.17 21.45
N TYR A 383 -32.32 3.94 20.35
CA TYR A 383 -32.36 4.83 19.18
C TYR A 383 -33.64 4.79 18.36
N LEU A 384 -34.46 3.76 18.52
CA LEU A 384 -35.81 3.66 17.94
C LEU A 384 -36.87 4.37 18.80
N GLN A 385 -36.57 4.60 20.07
CA GLN A 385 -37.43 5.31 21.02
C GLN A 385 -37.12 6.83 21.08
N ASP A 386 -35.87 7.20 20.76
CA ASP A 386 -35.35 8.58 20.57
C ASP A 386 -35.58 9.11 19.14
#